data_AF-A0A183HVT2-F1
#
_entry.id   AF-A0A183HVT2-F1
#
_cell.length_a   1.000
_cell.length_b   1.000
_cell.length_c   1.000
_cell.angle_alpha   90.00
_cell.angle_beta   90.00
_cell.angle_gamma   90.00
#
_symmetry.space_group_name_H-M   'P 1'
#
loop_
_entity.id
_entity.type
_entity.pdbx_description
1 polymer ?
#
loop_
_entity_poly.entity_id
_entity_poly.type
_entity_poly.pdbx_seq_one_letter_code
_entity_poly.pdbx_strand_id
1 'polypeptide(L)'
;MASYSLTQFISVVLLYWLTTNLTDFQFLFIDLFLVTTMAACFGYTPPCQKLAVSPPPTKLLSSASLLSVLGQLLIVFIFQLSVFLYTAAQPWFMPYSIPFGTSVEDKRSMQGTAVFCLSSFQYLTLAVIYSRGPPYRKTIFSNTPFCACLG
;
A
#
# COMPACT_ATOMS: atom_id res chain seq x y z
N MET A 1 4.01 -6.76 5.92
CA MET A 1 5.01 -6.75 4.84
C MET A 1 4.50 -7.38 3.55
N ALA A 2 4.03 -8.64 3.52
CA ALA A 2 3.57 -9.28 2.27
C ALA A 2 2.55 -8.46 1.44
N SER A 3 1.51 -7.90 2.06
CA SER A 3 0.47 -7.14 1.35
C SER A 3 0.98 -5.81 0.76
N TYR A 4 2.03 -5.24 1.34
CA TYR A 4 2.69 -4.04 0.82
C TYR A 4 3.37 -4.35 -0.51
N SER A 5 4.25 -5.35 -0.52
CA SER A 5 5.00 -5.77 -1.71
C SER A 5 4.08 -6.21 -2.84
N LEU A 6 2.96 -6.86 -2.52
CA LEU A 6 1.95 -7.25 -3.49
C LEU A 6 1.22 -6.04 -4.12
N THR A 7 0.92 -5.00 -3.33
CA THR A 7 0.31 -3.77 -3.83
C THR A 7 1.27 -3.00 -4.74
N GLN A 8 2.56 -2.95 -4.36
CA GLN A 8 3.62 -2.38 -5.20
C GLN A 8 3.77 -3.16 -6.51
N PHE A 9 3.72 -4.49 -6.44
CA PHE A 9 3.77 -5.35 -7.63
C PHE A 9 2.64 -5.04 -8.62
N ILE A 10 1.38 -4.92 -8.15
CA ILE A 10 0.26 -4.55 -9.04
C ILE A 10 0.51 -3.19 -9.69
N SER A 11 0.95 -2.21 -8.90
CA SER A 11 1.19 -0.84 -9.39
C SER A 11 2.23 -0.83 -10.52
N VAL A 12 3.31 -1.59 -10.35
CA VAL A 12 4.38 -1.74 -11.35
C VAL A 12 3.90 -2.48 -12.59
N VAL A 13 3.10 -3.55 -12.43
CA VAL A 13 2.53 -4.29 -13.57
C VAL A 13 1.63 -3.39 -14.43
N LEU A 14 0.79 -2.56 -13.81
CA LEU A 14 -0.05 -1.61 -14.53
C LEU A 14 0.78 -0.55 -15.27
N LEU A 15 1.88 -0.09 -14.68
CA LEU A 15 2.77 0.88 -15.33
C LEU A 15 3.56 0.26 -16.49
N TYR A 16 3.94 -1.02 -16.36
CA TYR A 16 4.58 -1.74 -17.46
C TYR A 16 3.66 -1.89 -18.68
N TRP A 17 2.35 -1.89 -18.50
CA TRP A 17 1.41 -1.79 -19.64
C TRP A 17 1.64 -0.53 -20.49
N LEU A 18 2.09 0.56 -19.87
CA LEU A 18 2.45 1.82 -20.54
C LEU A 18 3.94 1.92 -20.88
N THR A 19 4.69 0.82 -20.77
CA THR A 19 6.16 0.80 -20.97
C THR A 19 6.87 1.83 -20.09
N THR A 20 6.33 2.07 -18.90
CA THR A 20 6.92 2.97 -17.90
C THR A 20 6.96 2.29 -16.53
N ASN A 21 7.55 2.95 -15.55
CA ASN A 21 7.65 2.44 -14.19
C ASN A 21 7.61 3.63 -13.20
N LEU A 22 7.49 3.33 -11.91
CA LEU A 22 7.71 4.34 -10.88
C LEU A 22 9.14 4.86 -10.94
N THR A 23 9.31 6.10 -10.49
CA THR A 23 10.63 6.71 -10.33
C THR A 23 11.29 6.19 -9.05
N ASP A 24 12.61 6.23 -8.99
CA ASP A 24 13.36 5.72 -7.84
C ASP A 24 13.02 6.51 -6.57
N PHE A 25 12.78 7.82 -6.70
CA PHE A 25 12.28 8.66 -5.61
C PHE A 25 10.87 8.27 -5.14
N GLN A 26 9.98 7.85 -6.04
CA GLN A 26 8.66 7.33 -5.64
C GLN A 26 8.79 6.02 -4.85
N PHE A 27 9.65 5.10 -5.29
CA PHE A 27 9.92 3.87 -4.53
C PHE A 27 10.49 4.19 -3.14
N LEU A 28 11.50 5.05 -3.08
CA LEU A 28 12.11 5.48 -1.82
C LEU A 28 11.09 6.17 -0.91
N PHE A 29 10.21 7.00 -1.48
CA PHE A 29 9.16 7.67 -0.71
C PHE A 29 8.24 6.66 -0.02
N ILE A 30 7.81 5.65 -0.76
CA ILE A 30 6.90 4.64 -0.23
C ILE A 30 7.61 3.80 0.84
N ASP A 31 8.82 3.30 0.59
CA ASP A 31 9.52 2.44 1.55
C ASP A 31 9.93 3.20 2.82
N LEU A 32 10.56 4.37 2.67
CA LEU A 32 11.14 5.12 3.78
C LEU A 32 10.09 5.92 4.55
N PHE A 33 9.22 6.68 3.88
CA PHE A 33 8.31 7.58 4.57
C PHE A 33 6.98 6.91 4.93
N LEU A 34 6.39 6.12 4.03
CA LEU A 34 5.12 5.45 4.34
C LEU A 34 5.35 4.18 5.16
N VAL A 35 6.07 3.19 4.62
CA VAL A 35 6.16 1.88 5.26
C VAL A 35 6.98 1.91 6.54
N THR A 36 8.16 2.54 6.53
CA THR A 36 9.03 2.56 7.71
C THR A 36 8.42 3.33 8.87
N THR A 37 7.80 4.49 8.62
CA THR A 37 7.11 5.26 9.67
C THR A 37 5.96 4.46 10.28
N MET A 38 5.13 3.84 9.44
CA MET A 38 4.03 3.00 9.92
C MET A 38 4.56 1.79 10.72
N ALA A 39 5.61 1.13 10.22
CA ALA A 39 6.30 0.03 10.90
C ALA A 39 6.84 0.44 12.28
N ALA A 40 7.43 1.64 12.38
CA ALA A 40 7.90 2.19 13.65
C ALA A 40 6.73 2.41 14.62
N CYS A 41 5.64 3.04 14.17
CA CYS A 41 4.45 3.30 14.98
C CYS A 41 3.76 2.01 15.47
N PHE A 42 3.73 0.95 14.66
CA PHE A 42 3.19 -0.36 15.04
C PHE A 42 3.88 -0.95 16.29
N GLY A 43 5.17 -0.69 16.47
CA GLY A 43 5.96 -1.17 17.61
C GLY A 43 5.52 -0.59 18.96
N TYR A 44 4.96 0.61 18.97
CA TYR A 44 4.56 1.31 20.19
C TYR A 44 3.19 0.88 20.78
N THR A 45 2.52 -0.10 20.16
CA THR A 45 1.18 -0.53 20.64
C THR A 45 1.30 -1.39 21.91
N PRO A 46 0.73 -0.95 23.06
CA PRO A 46 0.86 -1.69 24.31
C PRO A 46 0.08 -3.02 24.32
N PRO A 47 0.51 -4.00 25.15
CA PRO A 47 -0.19 -5.27 25.30
C PRO A 47 -1.57 -5.10 25.93
N CYS A 48 -2.46 -6.07 25.68
CA CYS A 48 -3.78 -6.09 26.32
C CYS A 48 -3.64 -6.29 27.84
N GLN A 49 -4.50 -5.63 28.64
CA GLN A 49 -4.50 -5.77 30.11
C GLN A 49 -5.05 -7.12 30.59
N LYS A 50 -5.79 -7.84 29.73
CA LYS A 50 -6.35 -9.16 30.04
C LYS A 50 -5.62 -10.23 29.23
N LEU A 51 -5.29 -11.33 29.89
CA LEU A 51 -4.65 -12.47 29.25
C LEU A 51 -5.67 -13.22 28.39
N ALA A 52 -5.33 -13.47 27.12
CA ALA A 52 -6.18 -14.26 26.23
C ALA A 52 -6.09 -15.76 26.57
N VAL A 53 -7.22 -16.47 26.55
CA VAL A 53 -7.29 -17.92 26.79
C VAL A 53 -6.69 -18.71 25.63
N SER A 54 -6.72 -18.16 24.41
CA SER A 54 -6.14 -18.78 23.22
C SER A 54 -4.66 -18.40 23.04
N PRO A 55 -3.75 -19.35 22.77
CA PRO A 55 -2.38 -19.05 22.42
C PRO A 55 -2.31 -18.34 21.06
N PRO A 56 -1.29 -17.50 20.82
CA PRO A 56 -1.10 -16.87 19.52
C PRO A 56 -0.87 -17.94 18.43
N PRO A 57 -1.35 -17.72 17.21
CA PRO A 57 -1.17 -18.67 16.12
C PRO A 57 0.32 -18.89 15.85
N THR A 58 0.75 -20.16 15.81
CA THR A 58 2.15 -20.56 15.61
C THR A 58 2.53 -20.65 14.14
N LYS A 59 1.55 -20.67 13.23
CA LYS A 59 1.78 -20.69 11.78
C LYS A 59 1.59 -19.29 11.20
N LEU A 60 2.65 -18.76 10.58
CA LEU A 60 2.62 -17.47 9.87
C LEU A 60 1.67 -17.49 8.66
N LEU A 61 1.57 -18.63 7.99
CA LEU A 61 0.67 -18.86 6.85
C LEU A 61 -0.42 -19.87 7.24
N SER A 62 -1.57 -19.35 7.65
CA SER A 62 -2.82 -20.11 7.75
C SER A 62 -3.64 -19.93 6.47
N SER A 63 -4.50 -20.89 6.12
CA SER A 63 -5.42 -20.77 4.97
C SER A 63 -6.27 -19.50 5.05
N ALA A 64 -6.70 -19.13 6.26
CA ALA A 64 -7.44 -17.88 6.50
C ALA A 64 -6.60 -16.62 6.20
N SER A 65 -5.30 -16.63 6.52
CA SER A 65 -4.40 -15.51 6.23
C SER A 65 -4.11 -15.37 4.74
N LEU A 66 -3.96 -16.49 4.04
CA LEU A 66 -3.76 -16.50 2.59
C LEU A 66 -4.99 -15.97 1.86
N LEU A 67 -6.18 -16.43 2.24
CA LEU A 67 -7.44 -15.93 1.69
C LEU A 67 -7.61 -14.43 1.96
N SER A 68 -7.25 -13.96 3.15
CA SER A 68 -7.29 -12.54 3.49
C SER A 68 -6.34 -11.70 2.62
N VAL A 69 -5.12 -12.18 2.35
CA VAL A 69 -4.16 -11.48 1.50
C VAL A 69 -4.63 -11.47 0.04
N LEU A 70 -5.18 -12.59 -0.47
CA LEU A 70 -5.75 -12.68 -1.81
C LEU A 70 -6.95 -11.75 -2.00
N GLY A 71 -7.85 -11.69 -1.00
CA GLY A 71 -8.98 -10.75 -1.04
C GLY A 71 -8.52 -9.29 -1.08
N GLN A 72 -7.53 -8.93 -0.26
CA GLN A 72 -6.92 -7.59 -0.28
C GLN A 72 -6.25 -7.29 -1.63
N LEU A 73 -5.53 -8.26 -2.20
CA LEU A 73 -4.90 -8.15 -3.51
C LEU A 73 -5.95 -7.84 -4.61
N LEU A 74 -7.07 -8.57 -4.62
CA LEU A 74 -8.14 -8.35 -5.59
C LEU A 74 -8.78 -6.97 -5.44
N ILE A 75 -9.04 -6.52 -4.21
CA ILE A 75 -9.60 -5.19 -3.95
C ILE A 75 -8.65 -4.12 -4.47
N VAL A 76 -7.36 -4.20 -4.10
CA VAL A 76 -6.32 -3.27 -4.56
C VAL A 76 -6.26 -3.23 -6.08
N PHE A 77 -6.24 -4.40 -6.73
CA PHE A 77 -6.20 -4.53 -8.18
C PHE A 77 -7.39 -3.85 -8.86
N ILE A 78 -8.62 -4.09 -8.39
CA ILE A 78 -9.83 -3.50 -8.98
C ILE A 78 -9.77 -1.98 -8.90
N PHE A 79 -9.41 -1.41 -7.75
CA PHE A 79 -9.34 0.04 -7.58
C PHE A 79 -8.22 0.68 -8.42
N GLN A 80 -7.04 0.06 -8.47
CA GLN A 80 -5.93 0.56 -9.29
C GLN A 80 -6.23 0.46 -10.79
N LEU A 81 -6.84 -0.64 -11.25
CA LEU A 81 -7.28 -0.77 -12.63
C LEU A 81 -8.37 0.26 -12.96
N SER A 82 -9.31 0.48 -12.05
CA SER A 82 -10.40 1.44 -12.23
C SER A 82 -9.85 2.86 -12.39
N VAL A 83 -8.94 3.31 -11.52
CA VAL A 83 -8.34 4.66 -11.66
C VAL A 83 -7.51 4.78 -12.92
N PHE A 84 -6.80 3.71 -13.30
CA PHE A 84 -5.98 3.66 -14.50
C PHE A 84 -6.81 3.84 -15.78
N LEU A 85 -7.94 3.14 -15.89
CA LEU A 85 -8.87 3.27 -17.01
C LEU A 85 -9.64 4.60 -16.96
N TYR A 86 -10.09 5.01 -15.78
CA TYR A 86 -10.84 6.25 -15.59
C TYR A 86 -10.01 7.47 -15.99
N THR A 87 -8.71 7.48 -15.65
CA THR A 87 -7.77 8.55 -16.04
C THR A 87 -7.63 8.64 -17.56
N ALA A 88 -7.58 7.49 -18.26
CA ALA A 88 -7.51 7.46 -19.72
C ALA A 88 -8.80 7.95 -20.41
N ALA A 89 -9.95 7.88 -19.72
CA ALA A 89 -11.23 8.33 -20.25
C ALA A 89 -11.47 9.84 -20.09
N GLN A 90 -10.61 10.58 -19.38
CA GLN A 90 -10.81 12.00 -19.15
C GLN A 90 -10.50 12.84 -20.40
N PRO A 91 -11.24 13.93 -20.67
CA PRO A 91 -11.06 14.73 -21.89
C PRO A 91 -9.74 15.49 -21.95
N TRP A 92 -9.11 15.73 -20.79
CA TRP A 92 -7.81 16.39 -20.64
C TRP A 92 -6.64 15.39 -20.59
N PHE A 93 -6.93 14.09 -20.76
CA PHE A 93 -5.91 13.05 -20.72
C PHE A 93 -4.93 13.19 -21.89
N MET A 94 -3.65 13.29 -21.58
CA MET A 94 -2.58 13.17 -22.57
C MET A 94 -1.96 11.78 -22.47
N PRO A 95 -1.95 11.00 -23.56
CA PRO A 95 -1.33 9.68 -23.55
C PRO A 95 0.17 9.80 -23.30
N TYR A 96 0.72 8.80 -22.62
CA TYR A 96 2.15 8.75 -22.34
C TYR A 96 2.95 8.70 -23.64
N SER A 97 3.80 9.70 -23.85
CA SER A 97 4.78 9.73 -24.94
C SER A 97 6.16 9.40 -24.37
N ILE A 98 6.84 8.42 -24.96
CA ILE A 98 8.20 8.07 -24.60
C ILE A 98 9.09 9.31 -24.85
N PRO A 99 9.81 9.83 -23.84
CA PRO A 99 10.64 11.01 -24.03
C PRO A 99 11.75 10.74 -25.04
N PHE A 100 11.83 11.56 -26.09
CA PHE A 100 12.94 11.55 -27.03
C PHE A 100 14.10 12.34 -26.41
N GLY A 101 15.12 11.64 -25.90
CA GLY A 101 16.37 12.23 -25.44
C GLY A 101 16.69 11.97 -23.96
N THR A 102 17.79 11.25 -23.74
CA THR A 102 18.74 11.15 -22.59
C THR A 102 18.28 11.21 -21.11
N SER A 103 17.04 11.54 -20.77
CA SER A 103 16.56 11.47 -19.38
C SER A 103 15.85 10.14 -19.14
N VAL A 104 16.63 9.11 -18.85
CA VAL A 104 16.14 7.75 -18.48
C VAL A 104 15.17 7.80 -17.27
N GLU A 105 15.18 8.90 -16.51
CA GLU A 105 14.32 9.14 -15.36
C GLU A 105 13.00 9.86 -15.65
N ASP A 106 12.79 10.42 -16.86
CA ASP A 106 11.54 11.12 -17.17
C ASP A 106 10.39 10.14 -17.46
N LYS A 107 9.83 9.59 -16.39
CA LYS A 107 8.72 8.62 -16.40
C LYS A 107 7.37 9.30 -16.16
N ARG A 108 7.21 10.56 -16.56
CA ARG A 108 5.98 11.34 -16.32
C ARG A 108 4.80 10.75 -17.09
N SER A 109 3.86 10.18 -16.35
CA SER A 109 2.61 9.66 -16.90
C SER A 109 1.46 10.10 -16.00
N MET A 110 0.38 10.65 -16.59
CA MET A 110 -0.82 11.01 -15.84
C MET A 110 -1.45 9.80 -15.15
N GLN A 111 -1.46 8.65 -15.83
CA GLN A 111 -1.89 7.38 -15.24
C GLN A 111 -0.95 6.91 -14.13
N GLY A 112 0.37 7.09 -14.32
CA GLY A 112 1.37 6.78 -13.29
C GLY A 112 1.18 7.61 -12.02
N THR A 113 0.92 8.91 -12.15
CA THR A 113 0.60 9.77 -11.01
C THR A 113 -0.69 9.34 -10.33
N ALA A 114 -1.75 9.03 -11.09
CA ALA A 114 -3.02 8.57 -10.52
C ALA A 114 -2.87 7.25 -9.74
N VAL A 115 -2.16 6.27 -10.30
CA VAL A 115 -1.86 4.99 -9.63
C VAL A 115 -0.97 5.20 -8.40
N PHE A 116 0.02 6.09 -8.47
CA PHE A 116 0.88 6.43 -7.33
C PHE A 116 0.10 7.07 -6.18
N CYS A 117 -0.78 8.03 -6.47
CA CYS A 117 -1.62 8.67 -5.46
C CYS A 117 -2.57 7.65 -4.81
N LEU A 118 -3.25 6.83 -5.60
CA LEU A 118 -4.18 5.83 -5.08
C LEU A 118 -3.44 4.75 -4.25
N SER A 119 -2.30 4.26 -4.74
CA SER A 119 -1.51 3.26 -4.02
C SER A 119 -0.98 3.79 -2.69
N SER A 120 -0.61 5.08 -2.62
CA SER A 120 -0.24 5.75 -1.36
C SER A 120 -1.35 5.65 -0.30
N PHE A 121 -2.61 5.93 -0.67
CA PHE A 121 -3.75 5.75 0.24
C PHE A 121 -4.02 4.28 0.58
N GLN A 122 -3.80 3.36 -0.37
CA GLN A 122 -3.95 1.94 -0.12
C GLN A 122 -2.91 1.44 0.89
N TYR A 123 -1.67 1.91 0.84
CA TYR A 123 -0.65 1.57 1.84
C TYR A 123 -1.04 2.01 3.25
N LEU A 124 -1.57 3.23 3.41
CA LEU A 124 -2.10 3.72 4.69
C LEU A 124 -3.29 2.87 5.16
N THR A 125 -4.22 2.56 4.25
CA THR A 125 -5.40 1.75 4.56
C THR A 125 -5.01 0.34 4.99
N LEU A 126 -4.05 -0.29 4.31
CA LEU A 126 -3.52 -1.60 4.70
C LEU A 126 -2.86 -1.57 6.08
N ALA A 127 -2.13 -0.49 6.41
CA ALA A 127 -1.59 -0.31 7.75
C ALA A 127 -2.73 -0.31 8.81
N VAL A 128 -3.82 0.42 8.57
CA VAL A 128 -4.98 0.44 9.48
C VAL A 128 -5.64 -0.95 9.58
N ILE A 129 -5.89 -1.62 8.46
CA ILE A 129 -6.57 -2.93 8.43
C ILE A 129 -5.78 -4.02 9.17
N TYR A 130 -4.45 -4.02 9.01
CA TYR A 130 -3.59 -5.00 9.67
C TYR A 130 -3.23 -4.62 11.11
N SER A 131 -3.61 -3.43 11.59
CA SER A 131 -3.50 -3.02 13.00
C SER A 131 -4.56 -3.69 13.88
N ARG A 132 -4.68 -5.03 13.82
CA ARG A 132 -5.68 -5.75 14.62
C ARG A 132 -5.44 -5.52 16.12
N GLY A 133 -6.51 -5.10 16.81
CA GLY A 133 -6.52 -4.84 18.24
C GLY A 133 -6.70 -6.12 19.08
N PRO A 134 -7.58 -6.12 20.12
CA PRO A 134 -7.70 -7.25 21.05
C PRO A 134 -8.04 -8.55 20.30
N PRO A 135 -7.48 -9.72 20.71
CA PRO A 135 -7.24 -10.12 22.11
C PRO A 135 -5.79 -10.00 22.63
N TYR A 136 -4.80 -9.69 21.79
CA TYR A 136 -3.37 -9.64 22.20
C TYR A 136 -2.81 -8.22 22.35
N ARG A 137 -3.36 -7.23 21.64
CA ARG A 137 -2.94 -5.82 21.68
C ARG A 137 -4.11 -4.91 22.04
N LYS A 138 -3.83 -3.74 22.63
CA LYS A 138 -4.86 -2.69 22.81
C LYS A 138 -5.31 -2.13 21.44
N THR A 139 -6.45 -1.44 21.44
CA THR A 139 -7.01 -0.81 20.25
C THR A 139 -6.05 0.24 19.66
N ILE A 140 -6.16 0.43 18.34
CA ILE A 140 -5.34 1.33 17.53
C ILE A 140 -5.33 2.76 18.10
N PHE A 141 -6.48 3.23 18.59
CA PHE A 141 -6.63 4.58 19.15
C PHE A 141 -5.85 4.83 20.45
N SER A 142 -5.37 3.78 21.13
CA SER A 142 -4.47 3.93 22.27
C SER A 142 -3.05 4.33 21.85
N ASN A 143 -2.73 4.26 20.55
CA ASN A 143 -1.43 4.55 19.98
C ASN A 143 -1.45 5.95 19.33
N THR A 144 -1.24 6.98 20.16
CA THR A 144 -1.21 8.39 19.71
C THR A 144 -0.22 8.65 18.56
N PRO A 145 1.01 8.08 18.51
CA PRO A 145 1.88 8.31 17.35
C PRO A 145 1.39 7.64 16.08
N PHE A 146 0.69 6.50 16.16
CA PHE A 146 0.07 5.88 14.97
C PHE A 146 -1.10 6.73 14.43
N CYS A 147 -1.94 7.29 15.32
CA CYS A 147 -2.97 8.24 14.91
C CYS A 147 -2.39 9.53 14.33
N ALA A 148 -1.28 10.04 14.89
CA ALA A 148 -0.61 11.23 14.39
C ALA A 148 0.04 11.01 13.00
N CYS A 149 0.47 9.80 12.67
CA CYS A 149 1.02 9.50 11.34
C CYS A 149 -0.06 9.24 10.27
N LEU A 150 -1.32 9.03 10.68
CA LEU A 150 -2.46 8.80 9.78
C LEU A 150 -3.20 10.09 9.39
N GLY A 151 -3.06 11.17 10.17
CA GLY A 151 -3.65 12.49 9.90
C GLY A 151 -2.67 13.41 9.19
#